data_AF-A0A2G9TWK6-F1
#
_entry.id   AF-A0A2G9TWK6-F1
#
_cell.length_a   1.000
_cell.length_b   1.000
_cell.length_c   1.000
_cell.angle_alpha   90.00
_cell.angle_beta   90.00
_cell.angle_gamma   90.00
#
_symmetry.space_group_name_H-M   'P 1'
#
loop_
_entity.id
_entity.type
_entity.pdbx_description
1 polymer ?
#
loop_
_entity_poly.entity_id
_entity_poly.type
_entity_poly.pdbx_seq_one_letter_code
_entity_poly.pdbx_strand_id
1 'polypeptide(L)'
;MLRYITLRRSAREPNLVLVVDGKTEALAQSVIALGQNDDVLSRFMKNPYAAALTGFGKITSFMQEQMIPALLDSDEVSQEEQIRAMRELCQREDDASKLRVNLDANSEFELVTQLELPPRPEIYRESPVTQEIWDKFKMADGTVDQPNIHHLKMNVFRGGLDPDLRKEAWKYLLGYRAWDETNTQFDKKRAKLAKEYERLKAQWLSISEDQESRFFSYSQRKGLVEKDVARTDRSMEFFSGDGNPNLTMLQNILMTYVMYNFDLGYVQGMSDFASPLLYVMGNEVDAFWCFVELMKKIQRNFEKDQAAIKLQMYQLRDLVMIVNPQLANYLESHQSDDMYFCFRWVLVWFKRELSFADTCKLWEHVNDLSMHLVLDDVMTAAEAIFHQLSASQDKLPTHICEYLNLGETANS
;
A
#
# COMPACT_ATOMS: atom_id res chain seq x y z
N MET A 1 17.18 -25.87 53.56
CA MET A 1 17.32 -25.85 52.08
C MET A 1 18.78 -25.60 51.75
N LEU A 2 19.51 -26.62 51.28
CA LEU A 2 20.91 -26.47 50.85
C LEU A 2 20.93 -25.69 49.53
N ARG A 3 21.56 -24.52 49.51
CA ARG A 3 21.81 -23.74 48.28
C ARG A 3 23.12 -24.25 47.68
N TYR A 4 23.04 -24.88 46.51
CA TYR A 4 24.20 -25.29 45.74
C TYR A 4 24.58 -24.18 44.76
N ILE A 5 25.88 -23.94 44.62
CA ILE A 5 26.45 -22.95 43.70
C ILE A 5 27.34 -23.73 42.73
N THR A 6 27.14 -23.55 41.43
CA THR A 6 27.91 -24.23 40.39
C THR A 6 29.10 -23.36 39.98
N LEU A 7 30.31 -23.91 40.09
CA LEU A 7 31.56 -23.23 39.74
C LEU A 7 32.14 -23.83 38.47
N ARG A 8 32.55 -22.97 37.52
CA ARG A 8 33.18 -23.41 36.26
C ARG A 8 34.52 -22.69 36.07
N ARG A 9 35.57 -23.43 35.72
CA ARG A 9 36.89 -22.83 35.41
C ARG A 9 36.88 -22.26 34.00
N SER A 10 37.47 -21.07 33.84
CA SER A 10 37.67 -20.45 32.53
C SER A 10 38.61 -21.31 31.67
N ALA A 11 38.25 -21.50 30.41
CA ALA A 11 39.08 -22.24 29.45
C ALA A 11 40.27 -21.41 28.93
N ARG A 12 40.26 -20.09 29.15
CA ARG A 12 41.30 -19.17 28.64
C ARG A 12 42.29 -18.72 29.71
N GLU A 13 41.88 -18.71 30.99
CA GLU A 13 42.75 -18.34 32.09
C GLU A 13 42.68 -19.37 33.23
N PRO A 14 43.81 -20.01 33.59
CA PRO A 14 43.81 -21.16 34.49
C PRO A 14 43.43 -20.85 35.95
N ASN A 15 43.52 -19.57 36.35
CA ASN A 15 43.23 -19.13 37.71
C ASN A 15 41.85 -18.48 37.90
N LEU A 16 41.06 -18.35 36.82
CA LEU A 16 39.74 -17.73 36.88
C LEU A 16 38.65 -18.79 37.05
N VAL A 17 37.90 -18.71 38.16
CA VAL A 17 36.74 -19.57 38.45
C VAL A 17 35.49 -18.68 38.44
N LEU A 18 34.56 -19.01 37.55
CA LEU A 18 33.31 -18.28 37.37
C LEU A 18 32.19 -18.97 38.16
N VAL A 19 31.41 -18.16 38.88
CA VAL A 19 30.22 -18.59 39.60
C VAL A 19 29.02 -18.45 38.64
N VAL A 20 28.34 -19.55 38.35
CA VAL A 20 27.23 -19.54 37.38
C VAL A 20 25.92 -19.90 38.09
N ASP A 21 24.93 -19.01 37.97
CA ASP A 21 23.55 -19.24 38.42
C ASP A 21 22.80 -20.06 37.36
N GLY A 22 22.06 -21.09 37.78
CA GLY A 22 21.39 -22.04 36.87
C GLY A 22 20.38 -21.39 35.93
N LYS A 23 19.86 -20.19 36.27
CA LYS A 23 18.98 -19.41 35.38
C LYS A 23 19.74 -18.79 34.20
N THR A 24 21.01 -18.46 34.37
CA THR A 24 21.85 -17.88 33.31
C THR A 24 22.31 -18.94 32.30
N GLU A 25 22.44 -20.19 32.72
CA GLU A 25 22.79 -21.32 31.84
C GLU A 25 21.61 -21.73 30.94
N ALA A 26 20.38 -21.65 31.43
CA ALA A 26 19.18 -21.81 30.60
C ALA A 26 19.05 -20.68 29.57
N LEU A 27 19.40 -19.44 29.93
CA LEU A 27 19.44 -18.31 29.00
C LEU A 27 20.59 -18.47 27.98
N ALA A 28 21.76 -18.95 28.40
CA ALA A 28 22.88 -19.24 27.50
C ALA A 28 22.56 -20.41 26.55
N GLN A 29 21.87 -21.46 27.01
CA GLN A 29 21.38 -22.52 26.13
C GLN A 29 20.28 -22.03 25.17
N SER A 30 19.42 -21.10 25.59
CA SER A 30 18.45 -20.43 24.72
C SER A 30 19.13 -19.59 23.64
N VAL A 31 20.22 -18.90 24.01
CA VAL A 31 21.05 -18.08 23.11
C VAL A 31 21.91 -18.96 22.18
N ILE A 32 22.36 -20.12 22.63
CA ILE A 32 23.05 -21.13 21.78
C ILE A 32 22.06 -21.83 20.84
N ALA A 33 20.81 -22.04 21.25
CA ALA A 33 19.73 -22.52 20.38
C ALA A 33 19.32 -21.46 19.33
N LEU A 34 19.38 -20.18 19.68
CA LEU A 34 19.34 -19.04 18.74
C LEU A 34 20.65 -18.89 17.92
N GLY A 35 21.68 -19.65 18.28
CA GLY A 35 23.04 -19.64 17.72
C GLY A 35 23.30 -20.67 16.63
N GLN A 36 22.27 -21.22 15.97
CA GLN A 36 22.45 -21.94 14.68
C GLN A 36 22.82 -20.98 13.51
N ASN A 37 23.60 -19.93 13.79
CA ASN A 37 24.12 -18.97 12.82
C ASN A 37 25.61 -19.14 12.51
N ASP A 38 26.31 -20.08 13.18
CA ASP A 38 27.69 -20.41 12.78
C ASP A 38 27.74 -21.08 11.39
N ASP A 39 26.66 -21.75 10.97
CA ASP A 39 26.53 -22.26 9.60
C ASP A 39 26.10 -21.18 8.59
N VAL A 40 25.64 -20.01 9.06
CA VAL A 40 25.29 -18.86 8.21
C VAL A 40 26.53 -18.08 7.82
N LEU A 41 27.46 -17.81 8.74
CA LEU A 41 28.74 -17.17 8.40
C LEU A 41 29.60 -18.04 7.46
N SER A 42 29.58 -19.37 7.67
CA SER A 42 30.29 -20.32 6.80
C SER A 42 29.66 -20.40 5.39
N ARG A 43 28.32 -20.35 5.29
CA ARG A 43 27.58 -20.30 4.02
C ARG A 43 27.61 -18.93 3.35
N PHE A 44 27.72 -17.84 4.11
CA PHE A 44 27.87 -16.47 3.61
C PHE A 44 29.23 -16.28 2.95
N MET A 45 30.29 -16.87 3.51
CA MET A 45 31.61 -16.93 2.87
C MET A 45 31.65 -17.84 1.64
N LYS A 46 30.86 -18.92 1.62
CA LYS A 46 30.84 -19.86 0.48
C LYS A 46 29.92 -19.42 -0.66
N ASN A 47 28.84 -18.68 -0.39
CA ASN A 47 27.89 -18.25 -1.40
C ASN A 47 27.08 -17.01 -0.95
N PRO A 48 27.65 -15.79 -1.10
CA PRO A 48 27.04 -14.54 -0.61
C PRO A 48 25.65 -14.27 -1.20
N TYR A 49 25.41 -14.74 -2.43
CA TYR A 49 24.18 -14.52 -3.17
C TYR A 49 23.01 -15.34 -2.62
N ALA A 50 23.23 -16.62 -2.28
CA ALA A 50 22.19 -17.52 -1.79
C ALA A 50 21.81 -17.24 -0.32
N ALA A 51 22.78 -16.90 0.52
CA ALA A 51 22.56 -16.62 1.94
C ALA A 51 21.79 -15.31 2.17
N ALA A 52 22.09 -14.27 1.36
CA ALA A 52 21.35 -13.02 1.40
C ALA A 52 19.90 -13.20 0.94
N LEU A 53 19.66 -13.88 -0.19
CA LEU A 53 18.31 -14.12 -0.71
C LEU A 53 17.42 -14.92 0.26
N THR A 54 18.01 -15.81 1.05
CA THR A 54 17.27 -16.59 2.07
C THR A 54 16.91 -15.75 3.30
N GLY A 55 17.75 -14.79 3.69
CA GLY A 55 17.48 -13.84 4.78
C GLY A 55 16.39 -12.82 4.41
N PHE A 56 16.51 -12.21 3.23
CA PHE A 56 15.51 -11.28 2.69
C PHE A 56 14.17 -11.98 2.41
N GLY A 57 14.19 -13.23 1.92
CA GLY A 57 12.97 -14.01 1.67
C GLY A 57 12.15 -14.32 2.93
N LYS A 58 12.81 -14.54 4.08
CA LYS A 58 12.12 -14.83 5.36
C LYS A 58 11.53 -13.59 6.04
N ILE A 59 12.15 -12.43 5.83
CA ILE A 59 11.70 -11.15 6.43
C ILE A 59 10.54 -10.57 5.61
N THR A 60 10.65 -10.62 4.29
CA THR A 60 9.56 -10.21 3.38
C THR A 60 8.31 -11.09 3.53
N SER A 61 8.47 -12.41 3.73
CA SER A 61 7.34 -13.30 4.07
C SER A 61 6.74 -12.97 5.43
N PHE A 62 7.56 -12.68 6.44
CA PHE A 62 7.09 -12.31 7.78
C PHE A 62 6.23 -11.02 7.76
N MET A 63 6.63 -10.02 6.97
CA MET A 63 5.87 -8.78 6.83
C MET A 63 4.47 -9.01 6.25
N GLN A 64 4.38 -9.75 5.13
CA GLN A 64 3.11 -10.01 4.44
C GLN A 64 2.22 -11.00 5.20
N GLU A 65 2.81 -11.99 5.88
CA GLU A 65 2.07 -13.09 6.52
C GLU A 65 1.76 -12.85 8.00
N GLN A 66 2.49 -11.97 8.68
CA GLN A 66 2.29 -11.69 10.11
C GLN A 66 2.04 -10.22 10.42
N MET A 67 2.78 -9.28 9.81
CA MET A 67 2.67 -7.86 10.17
C MET A 67 1.50 -7.12 9.53
N ILE A 68 1.34 -7.17 8.21
CA ILE A 68 0.18 -6.54 7.54
C ILE A 68 -1.12 -7.06 8.17
N PRO A 69 -1.24 -8.37 8.47
CA PRO A 69 -2.37 -8.87 9.22
C PRO A 69 -2.61 -8.21 10.57
N ALA A 70 -1.54 -8.03 11.34
CA ALA A 70 -1.61 -7.52 12.69
C ALA A 70 -1.90 -6.00 12.74
N LEU A 71 -1.34 -5.22 11.80
CA LEU A 71 -1.59 -3.77 11.67
C LEU A 71 -3.01 -3.45 11.20
N LEU A 72 -3.62 -4.36 10.43
CA LEU A 72 -4.99 -4.25 9.97
C LEU A 72 -6.00 -4.91 10.92
N ASP A 73 -5.54 -5.56 12.00
CA ASP A 73 -6.38 -6.03 13.10
C ASP A 73 -6.46 -4.95 14.19
N SER A 74 -7.64 -4.80 14.79
CA SER A 74 -8.10 -3.56 15.45
C SER A 74 -7.64 -3.34 16.89
N ASP A 75 -6.58 -4.02 17.35
CA ASP A 75 -6.16 -3.96 18.75
C ASP A 75 -5.03 -2.92 18.95
N GLU A 76 -5.37 -1.75 19.50
CA GLU A 76 -4.51 -0.56 19.58
C GLU A 76 -3.21 -0.80 20.38
N VAL A 77 -3.28 -1.57 21.47
CA VAL A 77 -2.10 -1.90 22.30
C VAL A 77 -1.12 -2.81 21.55
N SER A 78 -1.63 -3.64 20.63
CA SER A 78 -0.82 -4.52 19.78
C SER A 78 -0.15 -3.73 18.65
N GLN A 79 -0.79 -2.66 18.16
CA GLN A 79 -0.27 -1.84 17.06
C GLN A 79 1.03 -1.09 17.44
N GLU A 80 1.15 -0.57 18.67
CA GLU A 80 2.37 0.12 19.11
C GLU A 80 3.57 -0.82 19.23
N GLU A 81 3.37 -2.01 19.80
CA GLU A 81 4.41 -3.05 19.87
C GLU A 81 4.83 -3.53 18.48
N GLN A 82 3.88 -3.62 17.54
CA GLN A 82 4.14 -4.01 16.16
C GLN A 82 4.86 -2.93 15.35
N ILE A 83 4.50 -1.65 15.54
CA ILE A 83 5.22 -0.53 14.93
C ILE A 83 6.66 -0.50 15.42
N ARG A 84 6.89 -0.76 16.72
CA ARG A 84 8.25 -0.91 17.27
C ARG A 84 9.00 -2.07 16.61
N ALA A 85 8.36 -3.24 16.47
CA ALA A 85 8.97 -4.38 15.80
C ALA A 85 9.28 -4.10 14.31
N MET A 86 8.42 -3.31 13.63
CA MET A 86 8.65 -2.88 12.25
C MET A 86 9.86 -1.95 12.14
N ARG A 87 10.04 -1.02 13.09
CA ARG A 87 11.24 -0.16 13.18
C ARG A 87 12.52 -0.96 13.35
N GLU A 88 12.52 -1.90 14.29
CA GLU A 88 13.69 -2.76 14.54
C GLU A 88 14.06 -3.62 13.32
N LEU A 89 13.07 -4.09 12.55
CA LEU A 89 13.30 -4.88 11.33
C LEU A 89 13.78 -4.01 10.16
N CYS A 90 13.17 -2.85 9.94
CA CYS A 90 13.59 -1.94 8.86
C CYS A 90 14.99 -1.36 9.12
N GLN A 91 15.33 -1.04 10.38
CA GLN A 91 16.70 -0.64 10.73
C GLN A 91 17.72 -1.73 10.39
N ARG A 92 17.38 -3.01 10.61
CA ARG A 92 18.26 -4.14 10.24
C ARG A 92 18.40 -4.30 8.73
N GLU A 93 17.35 -4.01 7.94
CA GLU A 93 17.42 -3.98 6.47
C GLU A 93 18.28 -2.80 5.98
N ASP A 94 18.09 -1.61 6.53
CA ASP A 94 18.86 -0.42 6.19
C ASP A 94 20.32 -0.58 6.55
N ASP A 95 20.64 -1.17 7.70
CA ASP A 95 22.02 -1.44 8.11
C ASP A 95 22.68 -2.53 7.23
N ALA A 96 21.92 -3.55 6.82
CA ALA A 96 22.38 -4.55 5.85
C ALA A 96 22.56 -3.97 4.44
N SER A 97 21.76 -2.96 4.08
CA SER A 97 21.82 -2.25 2.79
C SER A 97 22.92 -1.19 2.76
N LYS A 98 23.15 -0.48 3.87
CA LYS A 98 24.29 0.43 4.08
C LYS A 98 25.62 -0.32 4.04
N LEU A 99 25.68 -1.57 4.51
CA LEU A 99 26.86 -2.43 4.32
C LEU A 99 27.12 -2.79 2.85
N ARG A 100 26.11 -2.70 1.97
CA ARG A 100 26.21 -2.96 0.52
C ARG A 100 26.53 -1.70 -0.30
N VAL A 101 26.24 -0.51 0.23
CA VAL A 101 26.43 0.78 -0.47
C VAL A 101 27.38 1.66 0.34
N ASN A 102 28.67 1.32 0.31
CA ASN A 102 29.75 2.24 0.68
C ASN A 102 30.33 2.90 -0.59
N LEU A 103 29.46 3.56 -1.35
CA LEU A 103 29.80 4.52 -2.40
C LEU A 103 28.72 5.62 -2.31
N ASP A 104 29.16 6.86 -2.09
CA ASP A 104 28.38 8.10 -2.03
C ASP A 104 27.70 8.45 -0.69
N ALA A 105 28.52 8.46 0.36
CA ALA A 105 28.28 9.30 1.53
C ALA A 105 28.58 10.77 1.17
N ASN A 106 27.62 11.49 0.58
CA ASN A 106 27.67 12.96 0.42
C ASN A 106 26.28 13.62 0.28
N SER A 107 25.19 13.00 0.75
CA SER A 107 23.92 13.72 0.96
C SER A 107 23.90 14.28 2.38
N GLU A 108 24.65 15.36 2.55
CA GLU A 108 24.50 16.28 3.68
C GLU A 108 23.09 16.88 3.56
N PHE A 109 22.19 16.55 4.48
CA PHE A 109 20.87 17.17 4.55
C PHE A 109 21.08 18.66 4.82
N GLU A 110 20.97 19.51 3.80
CA GLU A 110 20.77 20.94 4.01
C GLU A 110 19.48 21.08 4.82
N LEU A 111 19.65 21.53 6.07
CA LEU A 111 18.60 21.96 6.96
C LEU A 111 17.69 22.91 6.17
N VAL A 112 16.54 22.42 5.68
CA VAL A 112 15.60 23.25 4.91
C VAL A 112 15.21 24.41 5.81
N THR A 113 15.80 25.56 5.51
CA THR A 113 15.48 26.86 6.09
C THR A 113 13.97 27.03 6.03
N GLN A 114 13.36 27.37 7.16
CA GLN A 114 11.91 27.57 7.32
C GLN A 114 11.30 28.25 6.09
N LEU A 115 10.69 27.44 5.22
CA LEU A 115 10.04 27.92 4.02
C LEU A 115 8.71 28.55 4.47
N GLU A 116 8.58 29.87 4.35
CA GLU A 116 7.31 30.54 4.64
C GLU A 116 6.32 30.26 3.52
N LEU A 117 5.40 29.31 3.76
CA LEU A 117 4.33 29.00 2.83
C LEU A 117 3.31 30.16 2.78
N PRO A 118 2.74 30.46 1.60
CA PRO A 118 1.67 31.44 1.49
C PRO A 118 0.43 31.00 2.29
N PRO A 119 -0.48 31.94 2.63
CA PRO A 119 -1.71 31.61 3.33
C PRO A 119 -2.52 30.58 2.53
N ARG A 120 -3.03 29.56 3.22
CA ARG A 120 -3.81 28.49 2.60
C ARG A 120 -5.08 29.07 1.97
N PRO A 121 -5.31 28.91 0.66
CA PRO A 121 -6.54 29.36 0.03
C PRO A 121 -7.72 28.57 0.57
N GLU A 122 -8.87 29.22 0.72
CA GLU A 122 -10.12 28.54 0.99
C GLU A 122 -10.63 27.87 -0.28
N ILE A 123 -10.72 26.54 -0.24
CA ILE A 123 -11.22 25.74 -1.35
C ILE A 123 -12.62 25.24 -0.99
N TYR A 124 -13.59 25.57 -1.84
CA TYR A 124 -14.97 25.16 -1.68
C TYR A 124 -15.28 23.95 -2.56
N ARG A 125 -16.06 23.02 -2.01
CA ARG A 125 -16.54 21.84 -2.72
C ARG A 125 -17.71 22.23 -3.61
N GLU A 126 -17.73 21.73 -4.84
CA GLU A 126 -18.84 21.93 -5.77
C GLU A 126 -19.95 20.89 -5.50
N SER A 127 -21.09 21.05 -6.17
CA SER A 127 -22.17 20.05 -6.11
C SER A 127 -21.79 18.77 -6.87
N PRO A 128 -22.27 17.59 -6.44
CA PRO A 128 -21.97 16.34 -7.10
C PRO A 128 -22.51 16.31 -8.53
N VAL A 129 -21.82 15.56 -9.40
CA VAL A 129 -22.25 15.33 -10.78
C VAL A 129 -23.49 14.43 -10.77
N THR A 130 -24.61 14.96 -11.25
CA THR A 130 -25.88 14.23 -11.41
C THR A 130 -25.93 13.47 -12.73
N GLN A 131 -26.88 12.55 -12.88
CA GLN A 131 -27.13 11.85 -14.14
C GLN A 131 -27.36 12.83 -15.30
N GLU A 132 -28.11 13.92 -15.07
CA GLU A 132 -28.38 14.94 -16.09
C GLU A 132 -27.11 15.65 -16.56
N ILE A 133 -26.16 15.91 -15.67
CA ILE A 133 -24.88 16.51 -16.04
C ILE A 133 -24.06 15.47 -16.81
N TRP A 134 -23.99 14.23 -16.32
CA TRP A 134 -23.26 13.14 -16.96
C TRP A 134 -23.72 12.88 -18.39
N ASP A 135 -25.04 12.81 -18.62
CA ASP A 135 -25.63 12.53 -19.92
C ASP A 135 -25.36 13.64 -20.95
N LYS A 136 -25.11 14.88 -20.52
CA LYS A 136 -24.71 15.97 -21.44
C LYS A 136 -23.33 15.76 -22.06
N PHE A 137 -22.46 15.00 -21.40
CA PHE A 137 -21.15 14.63 -21.94
C PHE A 137 -21.20 13.35 -22.78
N LYS A 138 -22.36 12.67 -22.85
CA LYS A 138 -22.56 11.44 -23.63
C LYS A 138 -22.99 11.74 -25.05
N MET A 139 -22.37 11.02 -25.97
CA MET A 139 -22.77 10.96 -27.37
C MET A 139 -23.80 9.85 -27.60
N ALA A 140 -24.52 9.89 -28.73
CA ALA A 140 -25.58 8.93 -29.06
C ALA A 140 -25.11 7.47 -29.15
N ASP A 141 -23.82 7.24 -29.41
CA ASP A 141 -23.19 5.91 -29.47
C ASP A 141 -22.66 5.41 -28.09
N GLY A 142 -22.81 6.25 -27.05
CA GLY A 142 -22.36 6.00 -25.69
C GLY A 142 -20.91 6.40 -25.39
N THR A 143 -20.20 6.98 -26.35
CA THR A 143 -18.88 7.58 -26.10
C THR A 143 -19.01 8.87 -25.30
N VAL A 144 -17.92 9.28 -24.64
CA VAL A 144 -17.83 10.57 -23.96
C VAL A 144 -17.13 11.56 -24.88
N ASP A 145 -17.66 12.78 -24.94
CA ASP A 145 -17.10 13.85 -25.77
C ASP A 145 -15.64 14.16 -25.38
N GLN A 146 -14.70 13.81 -26.27
CA GLN A 146 -13.26 13.78 -25.98
C GLN A 146 -12.68 15.09 -25.45
N PRO A 147 -12.98 16.27 -26.05
CA PRO A 147 -12.46 17.56 -25.57
C PRO A 147 -12.94 17.89 -24.15
N ASN A 148 -14.08 17.35 -23.75
CA ASN A 148 -14.74 17.66 -22.49
C ASN A 148 -14.51 16.61 -21.39
N ILE A 149 -13.77 15.53 -21.66
CA ILE A 149 -13.42 14.51 -20.66
C ILE A 149 -12.69 15.15 -19.47
N HIS A 150 -11.73 16.04 -19.73
CA HIS A 150 -10.98 16.72 -18.66
C HIS A 150 -11.92 17.52 -17.76
N HIS A 151 -12.83 18.30 -18.34
CA HIS A 151 -13.83 19.06 -17.60
C HIS A 151 -14.74 18.16 -16.76
N LEU A 152 -15.19 17.03 -17.32
CA LEU A 152 -15.99 16.06 -16.58
C LEU A 152 -15.22 15.47 -15.39
N LYS A 153 -13.97 15.05 -15.58
CA LYS A 153 -13.12 14.54 -14.49
C LYS A 153 -12.88 15.62 -13.42
N MET A 154 -12.73 16.89 -13.80
CA MET A 154 -12.61 18.02 -12.87
C MET A 154 -13.89 18.22 -12.04
N ASN A 155 -15.08 18.14 -12.68
CA ASN A 155 -16.35 18.21 -11.95
C ASN A 155 -16.47 17.08 -10.92
N VAL A 156 -16.08 15.85 -11.29
CA VAL A 156 -16.03 14.72 -10.35
C VAL A 156 -15.03 14.97 -9.23
N PHE A 157 -13.86 15.54 -9.52
CA PHE A 157 -12.86 15.86 -8.50
C PHE A 157 -13.37 16.92 -7.50
N ARG A 158 -14.04 17.98 -7.97
CA ARG A 158 -14.52 19.09 -7.13
C ARG A 158 -15.82 18.79 -6.40
N GLY A 159 -16.72 18.02 -7.01
CA GLY A 159 -18.08 17.79 -6.50
C GLY A 159 -18.38 16.36 -6.08
N GLY A 160 -17.71 15.37 -6.66
CA GLY A 160 -18.01 13.94 -6.49
C GLY A 160 -19.15 13.48 -7.41
N LEU A 161 -19.70 12.31 -7.12
CA LEU A 161 -20.79 11.70 -7.88
C LEU A 161 -22.04 11.53 -7.02
N ASP A 162 -23.19 11.62 -7.68
CA ASP A 162 -24.44 11.12 -7.14
C ASP A 162 -24.36 9.58 -6.96
N PRO A 163 -24.86 8.98 -5.86
CA PRO A 163 -24.68 7.54 -5.60
C PRO A 163 -25.17 6.62 -6.70
N ASP A 164 -26.27 6.97 -7.38
CA ASP A 164 -26.84 6.17 -8.46
C ASP A 164 -25.96 6.14 -9.72
N LEU A 165 -25.19 7.22 -9.94
CA LEU A 165 -24.28 7.36 -11.09
C LEU A 165 -22.98 6.56 -10.90
N ARG A 166 -22.59 6.23 -9.67
CA ARG A 166 -21.33 5.54 -9.36
C ARG A 166 -21.14 4.26 -10.16
N LYS A 167 -22.20 3.47 -10.31
CA LYS A 167 -22.17 2.19 -11.01
C LYS A 167 -21.72 2.32 -12.47
N GLU A 168 -22.08 3.41 -13.13
CA GLU A 168 -21.62 3.70 -14.49
C GLU A 168 -20.26 4.40 -14.47
N ALA A 169 -20.15 5.51 -13.74
CA ALA A 169 -18.99 6.38 -13.79
C ALA A 169 -17.70 5.70 -13.31
N TRP A 170 -17.76 4.84 -12.28
CA TRP A 170 -16.59 4.12 -11.78
C TRP A 170 -15.98 3.19 -12.82
N LYS A 171 -16.76 2.67 -13.77
CA LYS A 171 -16.22 1.86 -14.86
C LYS A 171 -15.25 2.67 -15.71
N TYR A 172 -15.52 3.96 -15.91
CA TYR A 172 -14.62 4.87 -16.61
C TYR A 172 -13.45 5.33 -15.75
N LEU A 173 -13.72 5.75 -14.49
CA LEU A 173 -12.71 6.28 -13.58
C LEU A 173 -11.64 5.24 -13.21
N LEU A 174 -12.02 3.97 -13.11
CA LEU A 174 -11.09 2.87 -12.83
C LEU A 174 -10.35 2.41 -14.09
N GLY A 175 -10.86 2.69 -15.29
CA GLY A 175 -10.28 2.25 -16.56
C GLY A 175 -10.85 0.92 -17.09
N TYR A 176 -11.90 0.38 -16.45
CA TYR A 176 -12.59 -0.82 -16.95
C TYR A 176 -13.28 -0.57 -18.30
N ARG A 177 -13.87 0.61 -18.47
CA ARG A 177 -14.43 1.13 -19.73
C ARG A 177 -13.60 2.32 -20.19
N ALA A 178 -13.19 2.31 -21.46
CA ALA A 178 -12.48 3.46 -22.02
C ALA A 178 -13.45 4.59 -22.39
N TRP A 179 -12.98 5.83 -22.36
CA TRP A 179 -13.82 7.02 -22.57
C TRP A 179 -14.30 7.17 -24.03
N ASP A 180 -13.51 6.68 -24.98
CA ASP A 180 -13.76 6.63 -26.42
C ASP A 180 -14.46 5.34 -26.88
N GLU A 181 -14.79 4.44 -25.94
CA GLU A 181 -15.40 3.14 -26.24
C GLU A 181 -16.93 3.25 -26.35
N THR A 182 -17.46 2.92 -27.53
CA THR A 182 -18.90 2.84 -27.79
C THR A 182 -19.58 1.78 -26.92
N ASN A 183 -20.90 1.90 -26.70
CA ASN A 183 -21.67 0.92 -25.93
C ASN A 183 -21.54 -0.50 -26.51
N THR A 184 -21.61 -0.64 -27.83
CA THR A 184 -21.52 -1.95 -28.49
C THR A 184 -20.13 -2.59 -28.37
N GLN A 185 -19.06 -1.78 -28.44
CA GLN A 185 -17.70 -2.30 -28.21
C GLN A 185 -17.54 -2.75 -26.76
N PHE A 186 -18.00 -1.93 -25.81
CA PHE A 186 -17.93 -2.26 -24.39
C PHE A 186 -18.74 -3.51 -24.04
N ASP A 187 -19.94 -3.70 -24.60
CA ASP A 187 -20.74 -4.91 -24.37
C ASP A 187 -20.04 -6.18 -24.92
N LYS A 188 -19.38 -6.08 -26.08
CA LYS A 188 -18.57 -7.20 -26.63
C LYS A 188 -17.36 -7.49 -25.73
N LYS A 189 -16.67 -6.44 -25.25
CA LYS A 189 -15.55 -6.57 -24.31
C LYS A 189 -16.02 -7.22 -23.01
N ARG A 190 -17.12 -6.75 -22.42
CA ARG A 190 -17.73 -7.30 -21.20
C ARG A 190 -18.09 -8.78 -21.38
N ALA A 191 -18.68 -9.17 -22.51
CA ALA A 191 -18.99 -10.57 -22.79
C ALA A 191 -17.74 -11.47 -22.88
N LYS A 192 -16.63 -10.96 -23.46
CA LYS A 192 -15.34 -11.67 -23.49
C LYS A 192 -14.75 -11.79 -22.08
N LEU A 193 -14.74 -10.69 -21.34
CA LEU A 193 -14.22 -10.62 -19.98
C LEU A 193 -15.03 -11.47 -18.98
N ALA A 194 -16.33 -11.62 -19.19
CA ALA A 194 -17.16 -12.54 -18.42
C ALA A 194 -16.74 -14.00 -18.63
N LYS A 195 -16.47 -14.41 -19.88
CA LYS A 195 -15.97 -15.76 -20.17
C LYS A 195 -14.59 -15.99 -19.55
N GLU A 196 -13.73 -14.98 -19.59
CA GLU A 196 -12.40 -15.05 -18.97
C GLU A 196 -12.48 -15.15 -17.45
N TYR A 197 -13.39 -14.39 -16.83
CA TYR A 197 -13.67 -14.48 -15.40
C TYR A 197 -14.07 -15.89 -15.00
N GLU A 198 -15.05 -16.48 -15.69
CA GLU A 198 -15.49 -17.86 -15.42
C GLU A 198 -14.36 -18.88 -15.63
N ARG A 199 -13.50 -18.66 -16.64
CA ARG A 199 -12.32 -19.51 -16.88
C ARG A 199 -11.33 -19.45 -15.72
N LEU A 200 -11.06 -18.26 -15.17
CA LEU A 200 -10.18 -18.08 -14.01
C LEU A 200 -10.82 -18.67 -12.73
N LYS A 201 -12.11 -18.42 -12.54
CA LYS A 201 -12.88 -18.94 -11.40
C LYS A 201 -12.91 -20.46 -11.38
N ALA A 202 -13.11 -21.09 -12.54
CA ALA A 202 -13.10 -22.54 -12.68
C ALA A 202 -11.77 -23.18 -12.27
N GLN A 203 -10.64 -22.49 -12.42
CA GLN A 203 -9.32 -23.03 -12.05
C GLN A 203 -9.26 -23.34 -10.55
N TRP A 204 -9.56 -22.36 -9.70
CA TRP A 204 -9.48 -22.55 -8.26
C TRP A 204 -10.62 -23.40 -7.71
N LEU A 205 -11.83 -23.33 -8.32
CA LEU A 205 -12.94 -24.22 -7.97
C LEU A 205 -12.66 -25.69 -8.29
N SER A 206 -11.78 -25.97 -9.26
CA SER A 206 -11.42 -27.34 -9.65
C SER A 206 -10.32 -27.97 -8.78
N ILE A 207 -9.70 -27.18 -7.88
CA ILE A 207 -8.66 -27.67 -6.97
C ILE A 207 -9.31 -28.58 -5.92
N SER A 208 -8.91 -29.85 -5.90
CA SER A 208 -9.40 -30.80 -4.89
C SER A 208 -8.72 -30.57 -3.53
N GLU A 209 -9.33 -31.08 -2.45
CA GLU A 209 -8.74 -31.04 -1.11
C GLU A 209 -7.34 -31.68 -1.07
N ASP A 210 -7.16 -32.78 -1.80
CA ASP A 210 -5.88 -33.47 -1.91
C ASP A 210 -4.82 -32.62 -2.63
N GLN A 211 -5.20 -31.87 -3.68
CA GLN A 211 -4.31 -30.91 -4.34
C GLN A 211 -4.01 -29.70 -3.43
N GLU A 212 -5.02 -29.17 -2.76
CA GLU A 212 -4.88 -28.05 -1.82
C GLU A 212 -3.89 -28.38 -0.70
N SER A 213 -3.92 -29.61 -0.17
CA SER A 213 -2.98 -30.07 0.87
C SER A 213 -1.50 -30.02 0.45
N ARG A 214 -1.22 -30.10 -0.85
CA ARG A 214 0.13 -30.02 -1.43
C ARG A 214 0.42 -28.67 -2.07
N PHE A 215 -0.52 -27.73 -2.00
CA PHE A 215 -0.39 -26.39 -2.55
C PHE A 215 -0.37 -25.34 -1.44
N PHE A 216 0.70 -25.37 -0.65
CA PHE A 216 0.83 -24.55 0.57
C PHE A 216 0.52 -23.06 0.35
N SER A 217 1.09 -22.43 -0.69
CA SER A 217 0.87 -21.01 -0.96
C SER A 217 -0.58 -20.69 -1.33
N TYR A 218 -1.26 -21.57 -2.06
CA TYR A 218 -2.69 -21.42 -2.37
C TYR A 218 -3.55 -21.58 -1.10
N SER A 219 -3.32 -22.63 -0.33
CA SER A 219 -4.08 -22.90 0.90
C SER A 219 -3.93 -21.77 1.92
N GLN A 220 -2.71 -21.24 2.07
CA GLN A 220 -2.44 -20.06 2.91
C GLN A 220 -3.23 -18.83 2.43
N ARG A 221 -3.19 -18.51 1.14
CA ARG A 221 -3.92 -17.37 0.56
C ARG A 221 -5.42 -17.52 0.69
N LYS A 222 -5.94 -18.73 0.46
CA LYS A 222 -7.36 -19.06 0.64
C LYS A 222 -7.81 -18.82 2.09
N GLY A 223 -7.03 -19.30 3.06
CA GLY A 223 -7.31 -19.06 4.48
C GLY A 223 -7.31 -17.57 4.86
N LEU A 224 -6.40 -16.77 4.29
CA LEU A 224 -6.39 -15.31 4.47
C LEU A 224 -7.64 -14.64 3.88
N VAL A 225 -8.04 -15.04 2.67
CA VAL A 225 -9.29 -14.53 2.05
C VAL A 225 -10.49 -14.87 2.91
N GLU A 226 -10.62 -16.12 3.36
CA GLU A 226 -11.74 -16.57 4.20
C GLU A 226 -11.80 -15.79 5.52
N LYS A 227 -10.65 -15.59 6.19
CA LYS A 227 -10.55 -14.79 7.43
C LYS A 227 -11.03 -13.35 7.19
N ASP A 228 -10.55 -12.71 6.12
CA ASP A 228 -10.86 -11.31 5.85
C ASP A 228 -12.30 -11.09 5.39
N VAL A 229 -12.82 -11.93 4.51
CA VAL A 229 -14.21 -11.85 4.04
C VAL A 229 -15.18 -11.99 5.22
N ALA A 230 -14.93 -12.91 6.15
CA ALA A 230 -15.80 -13.14 7.30
C ALA A 230 -15.99 -11.89 8.20
N ARG A 231 -15.01 -10.99 8.23
CA ARG A 231 -15.03 -9.75 9.04
C ARG A 231 -15.24 -8.47 8.23
N THR A 232 -15.33 -8.54 6.89
CA THR A 232 -15.42 -7.34 6.03
C THR A 232 -16.81 -6.71 6.12
N ASP A 233 -16.86 -5.43 6.52
CA ASP A 233 -18.02 -4.53 6.46
C ASP A 233 -19.35 -5.12 6.99
N ARG A 234 -19.29 -6.00 7.99
CA ARG A 234 -20.46 -6.74 8.52
C ARG A 234 -21.53 -5.84 9.16
N SER A 235 -21.19 -4.59 9.47
CA SER A 235 -22.14 -3.56 9.94
C SER A 235 -23.04 -3.02 8.81
N MET A 236 -22.69 -3.24 7.54
CA MET A 236 -23.52 -2.85 6.41
C MET A 236 -24.58 -3.89 6.11
N GLU A 237 -25.80 -3.44 5.84
CA GLU A 237 -26.91 -4.30 5.43
C GLU A 237 -26.52 -5.23 4.28
N PHE A 238 -25.82 -4.69 3.28
CA PHE A 238 -25.35 -5.43 2.09
C PHE A 238 -24.48 -6.65 2.42
N PHE A 239 -23.66 -6.59 3.47
CA PHE A 239 -22.77 -7.68 3.90
C PHE A 239 -23.21 -8.34 5.21
N SER A 240 -24.30 -7.91 5.82
CA SER A 240 -24.80 -8.42 7.11
C SER A 240 -25.55 -9.75 6.96
N GLY A 241 -25.72 -10.48 8.07
CA GLY A 241 -26.47 -11.74 8.09
C GLY A 241 -25.64 -12.99 7.78
N ASP A 242 -26.12 -14.14 8.26
CA ASP A 242 -25.44 -15.42 8.12
C ASP A 242 -25.66 -16.01 6.72
N GLY A 243 -24.61 -16.57 6.11
CA GLY A 243 -24.69 -17.13 4.76
C GLY A 243 -24.99 -16.09 3.67
N ASN A 244 -24.60 -14.83 3.87
CA ASN A 244 -24.89 -13.75 2.93
C ASN A 244 -24.25 -14.03 1.55
N PRO A 245 -25.03 -14.07 0.44
CA PRO A 245 -24.51 -14.36 -0.90
C PRO A 245 -23.49 -13.32 -1.39
N ASN A 246 -23.55 -12.08 -0.93
CA ASN A 246 -22.60 -11.03 -1.27
C ASN A 246 -21.21 -11.30 -0.67
N LEU A 247 -21.13 -11.95 0.50
CA LEU A 247 -19.84 -12.40 1.03
C LEU A 247 -19.25 -13.54 0.18
N THR A 248 -20.11 -14.44 -0.31
CA THR A 248 -19.67 -15.47 -1.27
C THR A 248 -19.15 -14.84 -2.57
N MET A 249 -19.82 -13.81 -3.09
CA MET A 249 -19.34 -13.06 -4.25
C MET A 249 -18.00 -12.36 -3.96
N LEU A 250 -17.85 -11.77 -2.78
CA LEU A 250 -16.59 -11.14 -2.36
C LEU A 250 -15.45 -12.16 -2.31
N GLN A 251 -15.68 -13.34 -1.71
CA GLN A 251 -14.72 -14.44 -1.70
C GLN A 251 -14.37 -14.90 -3.12
N ASN A 252 -15.38 -15.05 -4.00
CA ASN A 252 -15.14 -15.45 -5.38
C ASN A 252 -14.26 -14.45 -6.13
N ILE A 253 -14.50 -13.15 -5.96
CA ILE A 253 -13.70 -12.08 -6.59
C ILE A 253 -12.23 -12.20 -6.16
N LEU A 254 -12.00 -12.29 -4.84
CA LEU A 254 -10.65 -12.35 -4.27
C LEU A 254 -9.92 -13.64 -4.67
N MET A 255 -10.58 -14.80 -4.59
CA MET A 255 -9.98 -16.09 -5.01
C MET A 255 -9.70 -16.13 -6.51
N THR A 256 -10.58 -15.55 -7.33
CA THR A 256 -10.34 -15.44 -8.77
C THR A 256 -9.18 -14.49 -9.06
N TYR A 257 -8.98 -13.45 -8.25
CA TYR A 257 -7.83 -12.57 -8.39
C TYR A 257 -6.51 -13.28 -8.04
N VAL A 258 -6.51 -14.20 -7.06
CA VAL A 258 -5.35 -15.06 -6.78
C VAL A 258 -4.94 -15.87 -8.01
N MET A 259 -5.90 -16.33 -8.83
CA MET A 259 -5.60 -17.00 -10.10
C MET A 259 -5.15 -16.03 -11.21
N TYR A 260 -5.66 -14.80 -11.20
CA TYR A 260 -5.30 -13.76 -12.17
C TYR A 260 -3.86 -13.27 -11.99
N ASN A 261 -3.46 -12.96 -10.76
CA ASN A 261 -2.11 -12.55 -10.41
C ASN A 261 -1.58 -13.50 -9.32
N PHE A 262 -1.00 -14.62 -9.75
CA PHE A 262 -0.52 -15.66 -8.84
C PHE A 262 0.75 -15.25 -8.08
N ASP A 263 1.53 -14.31 -8.62
CA ASP A 263 2.76 -13.84 -7.96
C ASP A 263 2.41 -13.01 -6.72
N LEU A 264 1.49 -12.04 -6.86
CA LEU A 264 0.97 -11.27 -5.74
C LEU A 264 0.04 -12.13 -4.86
N GLY A 265 -0.93 -12.79 -5.47
CA GLY A 265 -1.97 -13.55 -4.80
C GLY A 265 -2.94 -12.67 -4.02
N TYR A 266 -3.13 -13.00 -2.73
CA TYR A 266 -3.94 -12.22 -1.80
C TYR A 266 -3.06 -11.71 -0.66
N VAL A 267 -3.26 -10.45 -0.30
CA VAL A 267 -2.63 -9.78 0.84
C VAL A 267 -3.74 -9.17 1.69
N GLN A 268 -3.63 -9.30 3.01
CA GLN A 268 -4.64 -8.73 3.90
C GLN A 268 -4.79 -7.21 3.65
N GLY A 269 -6.04 -6.76 3.61
CA GLY A 269 -6.41 -5.40 3.19
C GLY A 269 -6.90 -5.31 1.75
N MET A 270 -6.66 -6.30 0.89
CA MET A 270 -7.23 -6.32 -0.46
C MET A 270 -8.76 -6.47 -0.45
N SER A 271 -9.36 -7.12 0.57
CA SER A 271 -10.81 -7.19 0.72
C SER A 271 -11.45 -5.83 0.96
N ASP A 272 -10.73 -4.89 1.61
CA ASP A 272 -11.18 -3.52 1.85
C ASP A 272 -11.39 -2.74 0.55
N PHE A 273 -10.66 -3.11 -0.51
CA PHE A 273 -10.81 -2.59 -1.87
C PHE A 273 -11.93 -3.29 -2.64
N ALA A 274 -12.03 -4.61 -2.55
CA ALA A 274 -13.05 -5.38 -3.26
C ALA A 274 -14.48 -5.11 -2.75
N SER A 275 -14.64 -4.81 -1.46
CA SER A 275 -15.95 -4.58 -0.83
C SER A 275 -16.72 -3.38 -1.43
N PRO A 276 -16.18 -2.15 -1.48
CA PRO A 276 -16.86 -1.01 -2.11
C PRO A 276 -17.15 -1.22 -3.60
N LEU A 277 -16.24 -1.88 -4.32
CA LEU A 277 -16.43 -2.19 -5.74
C LEU A 277 -17.59 -3.16 -5.96
N LEU A 278 -17.69 -4.21 -5.15
CA LEU A 278 -18.80 -5.15 -5.22
C LEU A 278 -20.13 -4.48 -4.88
N TYR A 279 -20.16 -3.63 -3.84
CA TYR A 279 -21.34 -2.86 -3.48
C TYR A 279 -21.83 -1.96 -4.63
N VAL A 280 -20.92 -1.19 -5.24
CA VAL A 280 -21.27 -0.25 -6.32
C VAL A 280 -21.67 -0.97 -7.61
N MET A 281 -20.95 -2.04 -7.99
CA MET A 281 -21.22 -2.75 -9.25
C MET A 281 -22.43 -3.69 -9.15
N GLY A 282 -22.68 -4.24 -7.96
CA GLY A 282 -23.78 -5.17 -7.67
C GLY A 282 -23.70 -6.50 -8.42
N ASN A 283 -22.57 -6.81 -9.07
CA ASN A 283 -22.35 -8.08 -9.76
C ASN A 283 -20.87 -8.47 -9.74
N GLU A 284 -20.61 -9.78 -9.80
CA GLU A 284 -19.29 -10.36 -9.56
C GLU A 284 -18.29 -10.02 -10.68
N VAL A 285 -18.71 -10.10 -11.94
CA VAL A 285 -17.83 -9.90 -13.10
C VAL A 285 -17.35 -8.46 -13.22
N ASP A 286 -18.27 -7.48 -13.18
CA ASP A 286 -17.88 -6.07 -13.27
C ASP A 286 -17.05 -5.65 -12.06
N ALA A 287 -17.40 -6.12 -10.86
CA ALA A 287 -16.63 -5.84 -9.64
C ALA A 287 -15.21 -6.40 -9.75
N PHE A 288 -15.05 -7.64 -10.24
CA PHE A 288 -13.74 -8.25 -10.46
C PHE A 288 -12.87 -7.44 -11.43
N TRP A 289 -13.40 -7.06 -12.60
CA TRP A 289 -12.59 -6.31 -13.57
C TRP A 289 -12.30 -4.88 -13.13
N CYS A 290 -13.21 -4.24 -12.39
CA CYS A 290 -12.90 -2.98 -11.72
C CYS A 290 -11.81 -3.14 -10.66
N PHE A 291 -11.85 -4.24 -9.90
CA PHE A 291 -10.82 -4.57 -8.91
C PHE A 291 -9.47 -4.83 -9.56
N VAL A 292 -9.43 -5.54 -10.69
CA VAL A 292 -8.20 -5.75 -11.47
C VAL A 292 -7.59 -4.42 -11.90
N GLU A 293 -8.38 -3.50 -12.46
CA GLU A 293 -7.86 -2.19 -12.88
C GLU A 293 -7.39 -1.34 -11.69
N LEU A 294 -8.09 -1.40 -10.56
CA LEU A 294 -7.63 -0.75 -9.33
C LEU A 294 -6.31 -1.35 -8.84
N MET A 295 -6.21 -2.67 -8.80
CA MET A 295 -5.00 -3.37 -8.35
C MET A 295 -3.79 -3.06 -9.22
N LYS A 296 -3.93 -2.84 -10.53
CA LYS A 296 -2.79 -2.39 -11.37
C LYS A 296 -2.16 -1.09 -10.87
N LYS A 297 -2.95 -0.22 -10.22
CA LYS A 297 -2.50 1.07 -9.68
C LYS A 297 -1.88 0.93 -8.29
N ILE A 298 -2.42 0.03 -7.46
CA ILE A 298 -2.05 -0.07 -6.03
C ILE A 298 -1.21 -1.30 -5.66
N GLN A 299 -1.05 -2.28 -6.55
CA GLN A 299 -0.42 -3.57 -6.24
C GLN A 299 1.00 -3.44 -5.66
N ARG A 300 1.74 -2.39 -6.05
CA ARG A 300 3.09 -2.13 -5.52
C ARG A 300 3.10 -1.92 -4.00
N ASN A 301 2.01 -1.41 -3.43
CA ASN A 301 1.88 -1.25 -1.98
C ASN A 301 1.75 -2.60 -1.25
N PHE A 302 1.43 -3.66 -1.97
CA PHE A 302 1.27 -5.02 -1.46
C PHE A 302 2.45 -5.95 -1.82
N GLU A 303 3.45 -5.44 -2.54
CA GLU A 303 4.64 -6.20 -2.90
C GLU A 303 5.49 -6.50 -1.66
N LYS A 304 6.19 -7.64 -1.74
CA LYS A 304 6.96 -8.22 -0.63
C LYS A 304 8.09 -7.33 -0.12
N ASP A 305 8.70 -6.55 -0.99
CA ASP A 305 9.82 -5.67 -0.64
C ASP A 305 9.38 -4.38 0.07
N GLN A 306 8.07 -4.08 0.05
CA GLN A 306 7.45 -2.90 0.65
C GLN A 306 8.07 -1.57 0.19
N ALA A 307 8.80 -1.56 -0.93
CA ALA A 307 9.54 -0.39 -1.37
C ALA A 307 8.61 0.79 -1.64
N ALA A 308 7.45 0.52 -2.25
CA ALA A 308 6.46 1.55 -2.59
C ALA A 308 5.81 2.19 -1.36
N ILE A 309 5.42 1.41 -0.35
CA ILE A 309 4.77 1.97 0.84
C ILE A 309 5.78 2.71 1.73
N LYS A 310 7.03 2.23 1.84
CA LYS A 310 8.11 2.96 2.53
C LYS A 310 8.39 4.29 1.83
N LEU A 311 8.46 4.30 0.50
CA LEU A 311 8.61 5.54 -0.27
C LEU A 311 7.48 6.54 0.01
N GLN A 312 6.22 6.07 0.05
CA GLN A 312 5.07 6.92 0.37
C GLN A 312 5.13 7.48 1.80
N MET A 313 5.65 6.72 2.77
CA MET A 313 5.88 7.20 4.13
C MET A 313 6.97 8.28 4.17
N TYR A 314 8.09 8.10 3.47
CA TYR A 314 9.13 9.13 3.38
C TYR A 314 8.63 10.40 2.72
N GLN A 315 7.90 10.28 1.61
CA GLN A 315 7.27 11.44 0.96
C GLN A 315 6.29 12.16 1.90
N LEU A 316 5.52 11.41 2.69
CA LEU A 316 4.63 11.99 3.70
C LEU A 316 5.42 12.75 4.78
N ARG A 317 6.52 12.17 5.27
CA ARG A 317 7.44 12.85 6.22
C ARG A 317 7.96 14.16 5.63
N ASP A 318 8.45 14.14 4.39
CA ASP A 318 8.99 15.31 3.70
C ASP A 318 7.95 16.42 3.56
N LEU A 319 6.71 16.06 3.21
CA LEU A 319 5.59 17.00 3.15
C LEU A 319 5.28 17.59 4.53
N VAL A 320 5.31 16.79 5.60
CA VAL A 320 5.10 17.29 6.96
C VAL A 320 6.22 18.23 7.40
N MET A 321 7.48 17.94 7.03
CA MET A 321 8.62 18.83 7.29
C MET A 321 8.44 20.21 6.65
N ILE A 322 7.92 20.26 5.42
CA ILE A 322 7.66 21.52 4.71
C ILE A 322 6.44 22.24 5.28
N VAL A 323 5.33 21.52 5.51
CA VAL A 323 4.04 22.12 5.88
C VAL A 323 3.97 22.50 7.36
N ASN A 324 4.59 21.70 8.22
CA ASN A 324 4.61 21.92 9.67
C ASN A 324 5.92 21.40 10.29
N PRO A 325 7.03 22.15 10.17
CA PRO A 325 8.33 21.73 10.68
C PRO A 325 8.34 21.52 12.20
N GLN A 326 7.47 22.22 12.95
CA GLN A 326 7.35 22.00 14.40
C GLN A 326 6.81 20.61 14.72
N LEU A 327 5.80 20.16 13.97
CA LEU A 327 5.27 18.79 14.10
C LEU A 327 6.31 17.76 13.65
N ALA A 328 7.00 18.01 12.54
CA ALA A 328 8.04 17.09 12.07
C ALA A 328 9.15 16.89 13.11
N ASN A 329 9.67 17.99 13.68
CA ASN A 329 10.68 17.95 14.74
C ASN A 329 10.17 17.20 15.99
N TYR A 330 8.90 17.38 16.34
CA TYR A 330 8.28 16.64 17.45
C TYR A 330 8.20 15.14 17.14
N LEU A 331 7.81 14.75 15.93
CA LEU A 331 7.75 13.35 15.53
C LEU A 331 9.15 12.72 15.55
N GLU A 332 10.15 13.42 15.03
CA GLU A 332 11.55 12.97 15.06
C GLU A 332 12.09 12.83 16.50
N SER A 333 11.79 13.78 17.39
CA SER A 333 12.22 13.68 18.79
C SER A 333 11.58 12.50 19.55
N HIS A 334 10.45 11.99 19.04
CA HIS A 334 9.75 10.81 19.55
C HIS A 334 9.97 9.57 18.68
N GLN A 335 11.00 9.57 17.83
CA GLN A 335 11.38 8.46 16.94
C GLN A 335 10.23 7.98 16.05
N SER A 336 9.34 8.89 15.64
CA SER A 336 8.14 8.61 14.85
C SER A 336 8.08 9.37 13.53
N ASP A 337 9.24 9.82 13.06
CA ASP A 337 9.44 10.44 11.75
C ASP A 337 9.34 9.45 10.57
N ASP A 338 9.34 8.14 10.84
CA ASP A 338 9.06 7.08 9.85
C ASP A 338 7.59 7.01 9.40
N MET A 339 6.71 7.76 10.05
CA MET A 339 5.28 7.85 9.73
C MET A 339 4.53 6.52 9.76
N TYR A 340 5.04 5.48 10.44
CA TYR A 340 4.41 4.16 10.41
C TYR A 340 3.00 4.10 11.03
N PHE A 341 2.64 5.07 11.87
CA PHE A 341 1.26 5.23 12.33
C PHE A 341 0.28 5.57 11.19
N CYS A 342 0.77 6.07 10.05
CA CYS A 342 0.00 6.28 8.82
C CYS A 342 -0.03 5.07 7.88
N PHE A 343 0.64 3.96 8.23
CA PHE A 343 0.76 2.79 7.35
C PHE A 343 -0.61 2.27 6.90
N ARG A 344 -1.54 2.10 7.86
CA ARG A 344 -2.90 1.65 7.57
C ARG A 344 -3.65 2.62 6.67
N TRP A 345 -3.46 3.92 6.87
CA TRP A 345 -4.12 4.95 6.06
C TRP A 345 -3.72 4.86 4.59
N VAL A 346 -2.43 4.66 4.35
CA VAL A 346 -1.87 4.59 3.00
C VAL A 346 -2.10 3.23 2.35
N LEU A 347 -2.00 2.13 3.10
CA LEU A 347 -2.18 0.79 2.56
C LEU A 347 -3.61 0.55 2.05
N VAL A 348 -4.62 0.97 2.81
CA VAL A 348 -6.05 0.76 2.47
C VAL A 348 -6.81 2.05 2.16
N TRP A 349 -6.08 3.10 1.75
CA TRP A 349 -6.65 4.40 1.33
C TRP A 349 -7.75 4.93 2.27
N PHE A 350 -7.42 5.01 3.56
CA PHE A 350 -8.30 5.49 4.63
C PHE A 350 -9.62 4.72 4.85
N LYS A 351 -9.84 3.59 4.15
CA LYS A 351 -11.09 2.79 4.27
C LYS A 351 -11.43 2.36 5.69
N ARG A 352 -10.42 2.21 6.56
CA ARG A 352 -10.59 1.84 7.97
C ARG A 352 -10.84 3.03 8.90
N GLU A 353 -10.58 4.25 8.44
CA GLU A 353 -10.75 5.49 9.23
C GLU A 353 -12.05 6.22 8.88
N LEU A 354 -12.63 5.93 7.72
CA LEU A 354 -13.80 6.60 7.19
C LEU A 354 -15.02 5.68 7.18
N SER A 355 -16.21 6.30 7.19
CA SER A 355 -17.45 5.56 6.95
C SER A 355 -17.44 4.96 5.53
N PHE A 356 -18.28 3.96 5.29
CA PHE A 356 -18.37 3.36 3.95
C PHE A 356 -18.79 4.38 2.88
N ALA A 357 -19.75 5.26 3.22
CA ALA A 357 -20.22 6.30 2.32
C ALA A 357 -19.13 7.33 2.02
N ASP A 358 -18.34 7.71 3.03
CA ASP A 358 -17.24 8.66 2.86
C ASP A 358 -16.06 8.04 2.12
N THR A 359 -15.83 6.73 2.27
CA THR A 359 -14.83 6.00 1.48
C THR A 359 -15.20 6.02 -0.01
N CYS A 360 -16.46 5.73 -0.34
CA CYS A 360 -16.92 5.81 -1.73
C CYS A 360 -16.70 7.20 -2.32
N LYS A 361 -17.02 8.26 -1.57
CA LYS A 361 -16.77 9.65 -1.99
C LYS A 361 -15.28 9.93 -2.16
N LEU A 362 -14.43 9.53 -1.20
CA LEU A 362 -12.99 9.76 -1.28
C LEU A 362 -12.40 9.14 -2.55
N TRP A 363 -12.80 7.91 -2.89
CA TRP A 363 -12.25 7.20 -4.05
C TRP A 363 -12.69 7.78 -5.39
N GLU A 364 -13.81 8.51 -5.45
CA GLU A 364 -14.18 9.29 -6.66
C GLU A 364 -13.17 10.40 -6.95
N HIS A 365 -12.56 10.94 -5.90
CA HIS A 365 -11.51 11.97 -5.99
C HIS A 365 -10.13 11.38 -6.24
N VAL A 366 -9.90 10.13 -5.85
CA VAL A 366 -8.70 9.34 -6.18
C VAL A 366 -8.86 8.69 -7.56
N ASN A 367 -8.92 9.51 -8.60
CA ASN A 367 -9.02 9.09 -10.00
C ASN A 367 -7.71 9.31 -10.75
N ASP A 368 -7.64 8.99 -12.04
CA ASP A 368 -6.40 9.15 -12.84
C ASP A 368 -5.80 10.55 -12.76
N LEU A 369 -6.58 11.62 -12.51
CA LEU A 369 -6.05 12.98 -12.34
C LEU A 369 -5.24 13.16 -11.05
N SER A 370 -5.59 12.43 -9.99
CA SER A 370 -4.91 12.51 -8.69
C SER A 370 -3.88 11.41 -8.48
N MET A 371 -4.00 10.28 -9.19
CA MET A 371 -3.01 9.19 -9.19
C MET A 371 -1.91 9.38 -10.23
N HIS A 372 -2.22 10.02 -11.36
CA HIS A 372 -1.24 10.51 -12.32
C HIS A 372 -1.30 12.03 -12.27
N LEU A 373 -0.58 12.60 -11.30
CA LEU A 373 -0.09 13.97 -11.41
C LEU A 373 0.83 14.02 -12.64
N VAL A 374 0.24 14.10 -13.83
CA VAL A 374 0.92 14.63 -15.01
C VAL A 374 1.21 16.08 -14.64
N LEU A 375 2.49 16.37 -14.44
CA LEU A 375 3.00 17.63 -13.91
C LEU A 375 2.48 18.85 -14.72
N ASP A 376 2.15 18.64 -15.99
CA ASP A 376 1.68 19.67 -16.92
C ASP A 376 0.21 20.11 -16.67
N ASP A 377 -0.64 19.28 -16.05
CA ASP A 377 -2.09 19.53 -15.98
C ASP A 377 -2.62 19.92 -14.58
N VAL A 378 -1.80 19.79 -13.52
CA VAL A 378 -2.14 20.30 -12.15
C VAL A 378 -1.66 21.75 -11.95
N MET A 379 -1.31 22.39 -13.07
CA MET A 379 -0.88 23.77 -13.20
C MET A 379 -2.03 24.78 -13.03
N THR A 380 -2.68 24.82 -11.87
CA THR A 380 -3.40 26.05 -11.46
C THR A 380 -3.12 26.40 -10.00
N ALA A 381 -3.07 25.38 -9.13
CA ALA A 381 -2.47 25.53 -7.80
C ALA A 381 -0.95 25.29 -7.85
N ALA A 382 -0.49 24.30 -8.64
CA ALA A 382 0.93 24.08 -8.87
C ALA A 382 1.54 25.12 -9.83
N GLU A 383 0.77 25.77 -10.71
CA GLU A 383 1.25 26.90 -11.53
C GLU A 383 1.49 28.14 -10.69
N ALA A 384 0.64 28.41 -9.70
CA ALA A 384 0.90 29.46 -8.72
C ALA A 384 2.16 29.16 -7.89
N ILE A 385 2.34 27.92 -7.44
CA ILE A 385 3.54 27.48 -6.71
C ILE A 385 4.78 27.46 -7.63
N PHE A 386 4.67 27.03 -8.89
CA PHE A 386 5.75 26.98 -9.87
C PHE A 386 6.17 28.38 -10.31
N HIS A 387 5.24 29.31 -10.58
CA HIS A 387 5.59 30.71 -10.83
C HIS A 387 6.20 31.38 -9.59
N GLN A 388 5.74 31.02 -8.39
CA GLN A 388 6.32 31.50 -7.13
C GLN A 388 7.75 30.97 -6.90
N LEU A 389 8.00 29.70 -7.21
CA LEU A 389 9.32 29.05 -7.13
C LEU A 389 10.26 29.52 -8.26
N SER A 390 9.75 29.68 -9.48
CA SER A 390 10.51 30.21 -10.64
C SER A 390 10.91 31.67 -10.45
N ALA A 391 10.06 32.49 -9.82
CA ALA A 391 10.40 33.87 -9.45
C ALA A 391 11.42 33.96 -8.30
N SER A 392 11.73 32.84 -7.65
CA SER A 392 12.69 32.73 -6.53
C SER A 392 13.83 31.76 -6.85
N GLN A 393 14.10 31.50 -8.13
CA GLN A 393 15.09 30.51 -8.59
C GLN A 393 16.49 30.75 -7.98
N ASP A 394 16.87 32.01 -7.80
CA ASP A 394 18.13 32.45 -7.18
C ASP A 394 18.27 32.12 -5.68
N LYS A 395 17.22 31.57 -5.05
CA LYS A 395 17.18 31.22 -3.62
C LYS A 395 16.91 29.73 -3.37
N LEU A 396 16.73 28.93 -4.41
CA LEU A 396 16.41 27.50 -4.29
C LEU A 396 17.68 26.63 -4.34
N PRO A 397 17.74 25.54 -3.54
CA PRO A 397 18.84 24.57 -3.62
C PRO A 397 18.94 23.92 -5.01
N THR A 398 20.16 23.64 -5.49
CA THR A 398 20.42 23.15 -6.85
C THR A 398 19.65 21.87 -7.20
N HIS A 399 19.54 20.94 -6.25
CA HIS A 399 18.79 19.69 -6.43
C HIS A 399 17.27 19.92 -6.59
N ILE A 400 16.70 20.96 -5.97
CA ILE A 400 15.30 21.35 -6.15
C ILE A 400 15.08 21.98 -7.54
N CYS A 401 16.04 22.80 -8.00
CA CYS A 401 16.01 23.36 -9.35
C CYS A 401 16.10 22.26 -10.42
N GLU A 402 16.90 21.21 -10.19
CA GLU A 402 16.98 20.02 -11.06
C GLU A 402 15.67 19.20 -11.05
N TYR A 403 15.05 18.99 -9.88
CA TYR A 403 13.74 18.33 -9.78
C TYR A 403 12.62 19.11 -10.49
N LEU A 404 12.72 20.45 -10.54
CA LEU A 404 11.73 21.34 -11.15
C LEU A 404 12.10 21.80 -12.57
N ASN A 405 13.22 21.32 -13.12
CA ASN A 405 13.74 21.65 -14.45
C ASN A 405 13.95 23.17 -14.68
N LEU A 406 14.31 23.91 -13.63
CA LEU A 406 14.58 25.34 -13.65
C LEU A 406 16.07 25.58 -13.90
N GLY A 407 16.47 25.59 -15.17
CA GLY A 407 17.84 25.91 -15.58
C GLY A 407 18.26 25.28 -16.90
N GLU A 408 17.86 25.90 -18.02
CA GLU A 408 18.67 26.13 -19.24
C GLU A 408 17.76 26.74 -20.32
N THR A 409 17.56 28.05 -20.26
CA THR A 409 17.21 28.86 -21.44
C THR A 409 18.29 29.89 -21.65
N ALA A 410 19.45 29.41 -22.10
CA ALA A 410 20.47 30.26 -22.71
C ALA A 410 20.50 30.00 -24.22
N ASN A 411 20.04 31.01 -24.98
CA ASN A 411 20.27 31.27 -26.40
C ASN A 411 19.64 30.34 -27.45
N SER A 412 18.50 30.78 -28.00
CA SER A 412 18.38 31.16 -29.43
C SER A 412 17.06 31.84 -29.72
#